data_AF-A0A6B3CI86-F1
#
_entry.id   AF-A0A6B3CI86-F1
#
_cell.length_a   1.000
_cell.length_b   1.000
_cell.length_c   1.000
_cell.angle_alpha   90.00
_cell.angle_beta   90.00
_cell.angle_gamma   90.00
#
_symmetry.space_group_name_H-M   'P 1'
#
loop_
_entity.id
_entity.type
_entity.pdbx_description
1 polymer ?
#
loop_
_entity_poly.entity_id
_entity_poly.type
_entity_poly.pdbx_seq_one_letter_code
_entity_poly.pdbx_strand_id
1 'polypeptide(L)'
;HYVQYWFPAVPIWATAAVAVTVMFVVNVVGVKFYGEAEFWFALIKVVAIIALILFGFAMVVFGVGNGGHAIGLGHLHEHGGFLPNGISGAFLAIVMVAFSFGGVENLGIAAGETKDVATTMPKAVNATF
;
A
#
# COMPACT_ATOMS: atom_id res chain seq x y z
N HIS A 1 10.33 -11.63 2.68
CA HIS A 1 11.81 -11.59 2.67
C HIS A 1 12.43 -10.35 3.33
N TYR A 2 11.67 -9.38 3.84
CA TYR A 2 12.24 -8.15 4.44
C TYR A 2 13.18 -8.41 5.62
N VAL A 3 12.79 -9.27 6.58
CA VAL A 3 13.64 -9.60 7.75
C VAL A 3 14.88 -10.40 7.35
N GLN A 4 14.82 -11.22 6.31
CA GLN A 4 15.97 -11.96 5.81
C GLN A 4 17.04 -11.07 5.15
N TYR A 5 16.68 -9.86 4.73
CA TYR A 5 17.68 -8.89 4.26
C TYR A 5 18.66 -8.50 5.38
N TRP A 6 18.16 -8.37 6.61
CA TRP A 6 18.95 -8.01 7.79
C TRP A 6 19.44 -9.23 8.58
N PHE A 7 18.62 -10.29 8.62
CA PHE A 7 18.87 -11.53 9.36
C PHE A 7 18.62 -12.75 8.46
N PRO A 8 19.53 -13.05 7.52
CA PRO A 8 19.34 -14.10 6.51
C PRO A 8 19.27 -15.51 7.10
N ALA A 9 19.81 -15.73 8.29
CA ALA A 9 19.76 -17.01 8.99
C ALA A 9 18.38 -17.34 9.59
N VAL A 10 17.47 -16.36 9.67
CA VAL A 10 16.16 -16.58 10.28
C VAL A 10 15.19 -17.17 9.25
N PRO A 11 14.54 -18.31 9.54
CA PRO A 11 13.52 -18.87 8.67
C PRO A 11 12.31 -17.94 8.52
N ILE A 12 11.77 -17.83 7.30
CA ILE A 12 10.60 -16.99 7.01
C ILE A 12 9.41 -17.36 7.90
N TRP A 13 9.18 -18.66 8.11
CA TRP A 13 8.09 -19.16 8.94
C TRP A 13 8.20 -18.68 10.40
N ALA A 14 9.41 -18.57 10.93
CA ALA A 14 9.64 -18.12 12.30
C ALA A 14 9.27 -16.64 12.46
N THR A 15 9.66 -15.80 11.48
CA THR A 15 9.28 -14.38 11.46
C THR A 15 7.77 -14.18 11.31
N ALA A 16 7.11 -15.00 10.49
CA ALA A 16 5.66 -14.98 10.34
C ALA A 16 4.95 -15.40 11.63
N ALA A 17 5.41 -16.48 12.27
CA ALA A 17 4.87 -16.96 13.54
C ALA A 17 4.97 -15.89 14.63
N VAL A 18 6.14 -15.26 14.78
CA VAL A 18 6.35 -14.16 15.75
C VAL A 18 5.40 -12.99 15.48
N ALA A 19 5.26 -12.56 14.22
CA ALA A 19 4.35 -11.48 13.86
C ALA A 19 2.89 -11.81 14.23
N VAL A 20 2.43 -13.02 13.90
CA VAL A 20 1.08 -13.48 14.24
C VAL A 20 0.87 -13.53 15.76
N THR A 21 1.84 -14.04 16.52
CA THR A 21 1.77 -14.08 17.99
C THR A 21 1.71 -12.67 18.58
N VAL A 22 2.52 -11.73 18.10
CA VAL A 22 2.49 -10.33 18.56
C VAL A 22 1.14 -9.69 18.25
N MET A 23 0.61 -9.87 17.04
CA MET A 23 -0.71 -9.35 16.68
C MET A 23 -1.81 -9.95 17.55
N PHE A 24 -1.74 -11.24 17.85
CA PHE A 24 -2.66 -11.91 18.75
C PHE A 24 -2.62 -11.29 20.16
N VAL A 25 -1.42 -11.06 20.72
CA VAL A 25 -1.28 -10.42 22.03
C VAL A 25 -1.83 -8.99 22.03
N VAL A 26 -1.50 -8.20 20.99
CA VAL A 26 -2.03 -6.84 20.83
C VAL A 26 -3.56 -6.84 20.75
N ASN A 27 -4.14 -7.79 20.02
CA ASN A 27 -5.60 -7.93 19.91
C ASN A 27 -6.27 -8.29 21.26
N VAL A 28 -5.57 -8.95 22.17
CA VAL A 28 -6.09 -9.30 23.50
C VAL A 28 -5.93 -8.15 24.51
N VAL A 29 -4.89 -7.32 24.37
CA VAL A 29 -4.59 -6.20 25.27
C VAL A 29 -5.34 -4.95 24.84
N GLY A 30 -6.63 -4.88 25.19
CA GLY A 30 -7.35 -3.64 25.50
C GLY A 30 -7.43 -2.55 24.41
N VAL A 31 -8.57 -2.53 23.73
CA VAL A 31 -9.07 -1.65 22.65
C VAL A 31 -9.03 -0.12 22.92
N LYS A 32 -8.47 0.34 24.05
CA LYS A 32 -8.46 1.77 24.41
C LYS A 32 -7.41 2.61 23.68
N PHE A 33 -6.28 2.03 23.28
CA PHE A 33 -5.21 2.74 22.55
C PHE A 33 -5.24 2.47 21.03
N TYR A 34 -6.13 1.59 20.58
CA TYR A 34 -6.15 1.12 19.20
C TYR A 34 -6.47 2.23 18.21
N GLY A 35 -7.45 3.08 18.52
CA GLY A 35 -7.85 4.19 17.63
C GLY A 35 -6.77 5.25 17.43
N GLU A 36 -6.05 5.64 18.50
CA GLU A 36 -4.93 6.59 18.38
C GLU A 36 -3.76 5.96 17.60
N ALA A 37 -3.38 4.72 17.92
CA ALA A 37 -2.29 4.04 17.22
C ALA A 37 -2.60 3.87 15.72
N GLU A 38 -3.83 3.49 15.36
CA GLU A 38 -4.28 3.35 13.97
C GLU A 38 -4.21 4.69 13.22
N PHE A 39 -4.63 5.79 13.87
CA PHE A 39 -4.50 7.14 13.30
C PHE A 39 -3.03 7.51 13.03
N TRP A 40 -2.14 7.29 13.98
CA TRP A 40 -0.70 7.58 13.81
C TRP A 40 -0.08 6.72 12.71
N PHE A 41 -0.41 5.42 12.63
CA PHE A 41 0.08 4.54 11.57
C PHE A 41 -0.48 4.94 10.20
N ALA A 42 -1.74 5.35 10.11
CA ALA A 42 -2.32 5.88 8.88
C ALA A 42 -1.64 7.18 8.44
N LEU A 43 -1.35 8.10 9.38
CA LEU A 43 -0.63 9.34 9.10
C LEU A 43 0.77 9.07 8.52
N ILE A 44 1.52 8.14 9.11
CA ILE A 44 2.85 7.74 8.59
C ILE A 44 2.74 7.24 7.15
N LYS A 45 1.74 6.41 6.85
CA LYS A 45 1.51 5.92 5.48
C LYS A 45 1.23 7.07 4.51
N VAL A 46 0.36 8.01 4.87
CA VAL A 46 0.03 9.16 4.02
C VAL A 46 1.26 10.03 3.77
N VAL A 47 2.03 10.35 4.81
CA VAL A 47 3.27 11.14 4.68
C VAL A 47 4.28 10.40 3.80
N ALA A 48 4.41 9.09 3.94
CA ALA A 48 5.30 8.29 3.11
C ALA A 48 4.88 8.30 1.62
N ILE A 49 3.57 8.18 1.32
CA ILE A 49 3.04 8.27 -0.04
C ILE A 49 3.36 9.64 -0.65
N ILE A 50 3.09 10.73 0.09
CA ILE A 50 3.38 12.09 -0.36
C ILE A 50 4.88 12.26 -0.63
N ALA A 51 5.73 11.79 0.29
CA ALA A 51 7.18 11.87 0.13
C ALA A 51 7.66 11.09 -1.10
N LEU A 52 7.14 9.90 -1.35
CA LEU A 52 7.46 9.09 -2.53
C LEU A 52 7.02 9.78 -3.83
N ILE A 53 5.83 10.39 -3.86
CA ILE A 53 5.35 11.13 -5.04
C ILE A 53 6.24 12.34 -5.31
N LEU A 54 6.54 13.15 -4.28
CA LEU A 54 7.40 14.33 -4.41
C LEU A 54 8.82 13.94 -4.84
N PHE A 55 9.37 12.87 -4.26
CA PHE A 55 10.67 12.36 -4.63
C PHE A 55 10.69 11.86 -6.09
N GLY A 56 9.68 11.09 -6.50
CA GLY A 56 9.50 10.65 -7.88
C GLY A 56 9.40 11.82 -8.87
N PHE A 57 8.62 12.85 -8.53
CA PHE A 57 8.52 14.05 -9.34
C PHE A 57 9.87 14.79 -9.43
N ALA A 58 10.59 14.90 -8.32
CA ALA A 58 11.90 15.54 -8.29
C ALA A 58 12.95 14.77 -9.11
N MET A 59 12.88 13.43 -9.12
CA MET A 59 13.68 12.58 -9.99
C MET A 59 13.40 12.84 -11.47
N VAL A 60 12.12 12.91 -11.84
CA VAL A 60 11.69 13.12 -13.24
C VAL A 60 12.06 14.51 -13.75
N VAL A 61 11.84 15.56 -12.96
CA VAL A 61 11.99 16.97 -13.39
C VAL A 61 13.39 17.52 -13.13
N PHE A 62 13.95 17.26 -11.95
CA PHE A 62 15.22 17.85 -11.53
C PHE A 62 16.39 16.85 -11.56
N GLY A 63 16.14 15.56 -11.83
CA GLY A 63 17.20 14.56 -11.85
C GLY A 63 17.82 14.29 -10.48
N VAL A 64 17.07 14.52 -9.40
CA VAL A 64 17.52 14.22 -8.02
C VAL A 64 17.91 12.74 -7.95
N GLY A 65 19.10 12.41 -7.45
CA GLY A 65 19.60 11.03 -7.43
C GLY A 65 20.11 10.48 -8.77
N ASN A 66 20.03 11.24 -9.87
CA ASN A 66 20.56 10.90 -11.19
C ASN A 66 21.59 11.94 -11.69
N GLY A 67 22.48 12.40 -10.79
CA GLY A 67 23.53 13.36 -11.15
C GLY A 67 23.03 14.69 -11.74
N GLY A 68 21.80 15.11 -11.41
CA GLY A 68 21.18 16.32 -11.95
C GLY A 68 20.62 16.19 -13.37
N HIS A 69 20.67 14.98 -13.96
CA HIS A 69 20.08 14.71 -15.27
C HIS A 69 18.63 14.26 -15.08
N ALA A 70 17.69 15.07 -15.55
CA ALA A 70 16.27 14.75 -15.49
C ALA A 70 16.01 13.41 -16.20
N ILE A 71 15.40 12.46 -15.49
CA ILE A 71 15.04 11.15 -16.07
C ILE A 71 13.97 11.33 -17.16
N GLY A 72 13.12 12.35 -17.03
CA GLY A 72 12.07 12.64 -18.00
C GLY A 72 11.07 11.49 -18.12
N LEU A 73 10.46 11.36 -19.30
CA LEU A 73 9.45 10.33 -19.61
C LEU A 73 10.01 9.19 -20.46
N GLY A 74 11.32 9.16 -20.72
CA GLY A 74 11.97 8.16 -21.59
C GLY A 74 11.73 6.72 -21.12
N HIS A 75 11.80 6.51 -19.80
CA HIS A 75 11.60 5.20 -19.19
C HIS A 75 10.21 4.57 -19.44
N LEU A 76 9.21 5.36 -19.86
CA LEU A 76 7.89 4.83 -20.23
C LEU A 76 7.93 3.95 -21.49
N HIS A 77 8.92 4.14 -22.37
CA HIS A 77 8.99 3.45 -23.66
C HIS A 77 10.36 2.80 -23.94
N GLU A 78 11.44 3.27 -23.31
CA GLU A 78 12.81 2.80 -23.58
C GLU A 78 13.07 1.34 -23.17
N HIS A 79 12.30 0.79 -22.24
CA HIS A 79 12.52 -0.55 -21.67
C HIS A 79 11.59 -1.61 -22.28
N GLY A 80 11.44 -1.62 -23.60
CA GLY A 80 10.57 -2.56 -24.33
C GLY A 80 9.16 -2.02 -24.66
N GLY A 81 8.99 -0.70 -24.70
CA GLY A 81 7.72 -0.04 -25.00
C GLY A 81 6.76 0.00 -23.80
N PHE A 82 5.51 0.39 -24.05
CA PHE A 82 4.47 0.48 -23.00
C PHE A 82 4.00 -0.89 -22.48
N LEU A 83 4.14 -1.94 -23.30
CA LEU A 83 3.76 -3.32 -22.96
C LEU A 83 4.95 -4.28 -23.15
N PRO A 84 6.01 -4.14 -22.33
CA PRO A 84 7.23 -4.94 -22.50
C PRO A 84 7.01 -6.44 -22.25
N ASN A 85 6.00 -6.78 -21.45
CA ASN A 85 5.57 -8.16 -21.17
C ASN A 85 4.33 -8.58 -21.99
N GLY A 86 3.95 -7.80 -23.02
CA GLY A 86 2.79 -8.07 -23.86
C GLY A 86 1.43 -8.00 -23.13
N ILE A 87 0.39 -8.51 -23.79
CA ILE A 87 -1.00 -8.49 -23.29
C ILE A 87 -1.16 -9.36 -22.03
N SER A 88 -0.47 -10.50 -21.95
CA SER A 88 -0.46 -11.34 -20.76
C SER A 88 0.07 -10.60 -19.52
N GLY A 89 1.12 -9.78 -19.68
CA GLY A 89 1.63 -8.92 -18.63
C GLY A 89 0.60 -7.89 -18.16
N ALA A 90 -0.19 -7.32 -19.09
CA ALA A 90 -1.27 -6.41 -18.73
C ALA A 90 -2.38 -7.10 -17.90
N PHE A 91 -2.77 -8.32 -18.25
CA PHE A 91 -3.73 -9.10 -17.46
C PHE A 91 -3.20 -9.39 -16.05
N LEU A 92 -1.92 -9.76 -15.91
CA LEU A 92 -1.30 -9.98 -14.60
C LEU A 92 -1.25 -8.69 -13.76
N ALA A 93 -0.99 -7.55 -14.39
CA ALA A 93 -1.02 -6.25 -13.72
C ALA A 93 -2.43 -5.93 -13.16
N ILE A 94 -3.49 -6.22 -13.92
CA ILE A 94 -4.88 -6.05 -13.43
C ILE A 94 -5.12 -6.91 -12.18
N VAL A 95 -4.66 -8.15 -12.17
CA VAL A 95 -4.79 -9.03 -10.99
C VAL A 95 -4.06 -8.45 -9.78
N MET A 96 -2.83 -7.97 -9.96
CA MET A 96 -2.06 -7.32 -8.89
C MET A 96 -2.73 -6.05 -8.35
N VAL A 97 -3.31 -5.25 -9.25
CA VAL A 97 -4.07 -4.06 -8.88
C VAL A 97 -5.31 -4.45 -8.07
N ALA A 98 -6.06 -5.46 -8.50
CA ALA A 98 -7.22 -5.96 -7.77
C ALA A 98 -6.87 -6.42 -6.35
N PHE A 99 -5.77 -7.17 -6.17
CA PHE A 99 -5.29 -7.56 -4.84
C PHE A 99 -4.86 -6.37 -3.97
N SER A 100 -4.30 -5.32 -4.57
CA SER A 100 -3.92 -4.10 -3.85
C SER A 100 -5.12 -3.34 -3.28
N PHE A 101 -6.32 -3.53 -3.86
CA PHE A 101 -7.60 -3.01 -3.35
C PHE A 101 -8.36 -3.98 -2.42
N GLY A 102 -7.73 -5.06 -1.95
CA GLY A 102 -8.36 -6.10 -1.10
C GLY A 102 -8.97 -5.63 0.23
N GLY A 103 -8.86 -4.35 0.59
CA GLY A 103 -9.58 -3.75 1.73
C GLY A 103 -10.95 -3.15 1.40
N VAL A 104 -11.26 -2.92 0.12
CA VAL A 104 -12.55 -2.33 -0.32
C VAL A 104 -13.71 -3.30 -0.12
N GLU A 105 -13.44 -4.61 -0.13
CA GLU A 105 -14.43 -5.65 0.16
C GLU A 105 -15.02 -5.52 1.57
N ASN A 106 -14.21 -5.16 2.56
CA ASN A 106 -14.67 -4.96 3.94
C ASN A 106 -15.73 -3.84 4.05
N LEU A 107 -15.67 -2.83 3.17
CA LEU A 107 -16.69 -1.78 3.09
C LEU A 107 -18.00 -2.29 2.48
N GLY A 108 -17.94 -3.20 1.52
CA GLY A 108 -19.13 -3.82 0.93
C GLY A 108 -19.93 -4.62 1.97
N ILE A 109 -19.24 -5.32 2.87
CA ILE A 109 -19.87 -6.05 3.98
C ILE A 109 -20.45 -5.06 5.01
N ALA A 110 -19.68 -4.05 5.42
CA ALA A 110 -20.16 -3.02 6.35
C ALA A 110 -21.36 -2.22 5.78
N ALA A 111 -21.40 -2.01 4.46
CA ALA A 111 -22.54 -1.41 3.78
C ALA A 111 -23.78 -2.31 3.87
N GLY A 112 -23.63 -3.63 3.69
CA GLY A 112 -24.71 -4.59 3.83
C GLY A 112 -25.33 -4.67 5.23
N GLU A 113 -24.54 -4.35 6.27
CA GLU A 113 -25.00 -4.31 7.66
C GLU A 113 -25.57 -2.94 8.08
N THR A 114 -25.45 -1.91 7.23
CA THR A 114 -25.91 -0.56 7.54
C THR A 114 -27.36 -0.35 7.11
N LYS A 115 -28.23 0.09 8.04
CA LYS A 115 -29.67 0.29 7.80
C LYS A 115 -29.99 1.32 6.70
N ASP A 116 -29.14 2.32 6.49
CA ASP A 116 -29.39 3.44 5.58
C ASP A 116 -28.20 3.70 4.64
N VAL A 117 -27.96 2.71 3.77
CA VAL A 117 -26.81 2.66 2.86
C VAL A 117 -26.75 3.86 1.92
N ALA A 118 -27.91 4.34 1.43
CA ALA A 118 -28.00 5.38 0.43
C ALA A 118 -27.42 6.73 0.90
N THR A 119 -27.46 7.00 2.19
CA THR A 119 -26.95 8.25 2.78
C THR A 119 -25.63 8.07 3.52
N THR A 120 -25.39 6.89 4.09
CA THR A 120 -24.22 6.62 4.95
C THR A 120 -22.97 6.24 4.14
N MET A 121 -23.14 5.47 3.05
CA MET A 121 -22.00 5.04 2.21
C MET A 121 -21.29 6.19 1.48
N PRO A 122 -21.99 7.13 0.82
CA PRO A 122 -21.32 8.22 0.12
C PRO A 122 -20.50 9.10 1.05
N LYS A 123 -20.99 9.34 2.28
CA LYS A 123 -20.28 10.13 3.30
C LYS A 123 -19.03 9.41 3.82
N ALA A 124 -19.12 8.11 4.07
CA ALA A 124 -18.00 7.32 4.57
C ALA A 124 -16.87 7.20 3.54
N VAL A 125 -17.22 7.00 2.27
CA VAL A 125 -16.24 6.96 1.16
C VAL A 125 -15.50 8.29 1.05
N ASN A 126 -16.23 9.42 1.02
CA ASN A 126 -15.64 10.76 0.83
C ASN A 126 -14.82 11.26 2.04
N ALA A 127 -14.94 10.61 3.20
CA ALA A 127 -14.17 10.92 4.40
C ALA A 127 -12.91 10.04 4.56
N THR A 128 -12.86 8.89 3.87
CA THR A 128 -11.83 7.85 4.05
C THR A 128 -10.93 7.70 2.83
N PHE A 129 -11.41 8.04 1.64
CA PHE A 129 -10.68 8.03 0.36
C PHE A 129 -10.66 9.43 -0.25
#